data_AF-I3Z993-F1
#
_entry.id   AF-I3Z993-F1
#
_cell.length_a   1.000
_cell.length_b   1.000
_cell.length_c   1.000
_cell.angle_alpha   90.00
_cell.angle_beta   90.00
_cell.angle_gamma   90.00
#
_symmetry.space_group_name_H-M   'P 1'
#
loop_
_entity.id
_entity.type
_entity.pdbx_description
1 polymer ?
#
loop_
_entity_poly.entity_id
_entity_poly.type
_entity_poly.pdbx_seq_one_letter_code
_entity_poly.pdbx_strand_id
1 'polypeptide(L)'
;MNEQELQVTLKDIQDVMVSMDGRMQQIEKQQSEAKDYSAELASINGKLEHIVKDETLAGLKASMSKLATASSNLVTAISEQQIMQETLIKEFPQKMKTEIVHRFTGRQQPYIITGIALVFITISSLLASVQLWRNNLALQSSDIKIRTVKLIYPKVFLDVDTFYHESPKKLAAWVEQEEARLFAIIKAEEAARQSKEKAERATERLNRLKKQKNKNSK
;
A
#
# COMPACT_ATOMS: atom_id res chain seq x y z
N MET A 1 -102.11 -49.49 35.16
CA MET A 1 -101.77 -48.12 35.62
C MET A 1 -102.48 -47.91 36.93
N ASN A 2 -101.70 -47.71 37.99
CA ASN A 2 -102.09 -47.81 39.38
C ASN A 2 -102.55 -46.44 39.91
N GLU A 3 -103.47 -46.38 40.88
CA GLU A 3 -103.95 -45.09 41.47
C GLU A 3 -102.80 -44.24 42.05
N GLN A 4 -101.74 -44.91 42.51
CA GLN A 4 -100.51 -44.27 42.98
C GLN A 4 -99.75 -43.52 41.88
N GLU A 5 -99.74 -44.02 40.64
CA GLU A 5 -99.07 -43.34 39.53
C GLU A 5 -99.84 -42.07 39.15
N LEU A 6 -101.17 -42.13 39.17
CA LEU A 6 -102.07 -41.01 38.87
C LEU A 6 -101.92 -39.86 39.89
N GLN A 7 -101.74 -40.17 41.18
CA GLN A 7 -101.50 -39.14 42.20
C GLN A 7 -100.13 -38.46 42.07
N VAL A 8 -99.09 -39.21 41.68
CA VAL A 8 -97.75 -38.64 41.46
C VAL A 8 -97.79 -37.68 40.27
N THR A 9 -98.41 -38.08 39.15
CA THR A 9 -98.50 -37.20 37.97
C THR A 9 -99.31 -35.94 38.27
N LEU A 10 -100.38 -36.03 39.06
CA LEU A 10 -101.21 -34.87 39.42
C LEU A 10 -100.44 -33.88 40.30
N LYS A 11 -99.60 -34.39 41.21
CA LYS A 11 -98.74 -33.58 42.08
C LYS A 11 -97.63 -32.88 41.27
N ASP A 12 -96.99 -33.59 40.34
CA ASP A 12 -95.96 -33.02 39.46
C ASP A 12 -96.54 -31.90 38.58
N ILE A 13 -97.77 -32.07 38.07
CA ILE A 13 -98.47 -31.03 37.30
C ILE A 13 -98.73 -29.79 38.17
N GLN A 14 -99.12 -29.98 39.43
CA GLN A 14 -99.38 -28.88 40.35
C GLN A 14 -98.10 -28.10 40.70
N ASP A 15 -96.99 -28.80 40.93
CA ASP A 15 -95.70 -28.17 41.22
C ASP A 15 -95.15 -27.38 40.01
N VAL A 16 -95.34 -27.90 38.79
CA VAL A 16 -94.99 -27.17 37.56
C VAL A 16 -95.83 -25.91 37.40
N MET A 17 -97.13 -25.96 37.71
CA MET A 17 -98.02 -24.82 37.59
C MET A 17 -97.66 -23.69 38.58
N VAL A 18 -97.30 -24.04 39.82
CA VAL A 18 -96.81 -23.08 40.83
C VAL A 18 -95.48 -22.45 40.39
N SER A 19 -94.58 -23.24 39.81
CA SER A 19 -93.30 -22.74 39.28
C SER A 19 -93.50 -21.76 38.11
N MET A 20 -94.44 -22.06 37.21
CA MET A 20 -94.78 -21.18 36.08
C MET A 20 -95.40 -19.86 36.55
N ASP A 21 -96.29 -19.89 37.54
CA ASP A 21 -96.91 -18.66 38.07
C ASP A 21 -95.88 -17.75 38.74
N GLY A 22 -94.95 -18.35 39.52
CA GLY A 22 -93.83 -17.61 40.11
C GLY A 22 -92.92 -16.96 39.07
N ARG A 23 -92.62 -17.66 37.97
CA ARG A 23 -91.82 -17.11 36.86
C ARG A 23 -92.57 -16.02 36.09
N MET A 24 -93.89 -16.17 35.90
CA MET A 24 -94.71 -15.19 35.21
C MET A 24 -94.78 -13.87 35.99
N GLN A 25 -95.01 -13.94 37.31
CA GLN A 25 -94.96 -12.75 38.17
C GLN A 25 -93.59 -12.07 38.18
N GLN A 26 -92.51 -12.86 38.06
CA GLN A 26 -91.15 -12.32 38.01
C GLN A 26 -90.84 -11.62 36.68
N ILE A 27 -91.36 -12.13 35.56
CA ILE A 27 -91.28 -11.50 34.23
C ILE A 27 -92.14 -10.23 34.20
N GLU A 28 -93.34 -10.27 34.75
CA GLU A 28 -94.25 -9.11 34.80
C GLU A 28 -93.66 -7.97 35.64
N LYS A 29 -92.98 -8.28 36.76
CA LYS A 29 -92.22 -7.29 37.55
C LYS A 29 -91.01 -6.70 36.83
N GLN A 30 -90.43 -7.41 35.85
CA GLN A 30 -89.25 -6.95 35.10
C GLN A 30 -89.59 -6.18 33.82
N GLN A 31 -90.83 -6.24 33.33
CA GLN A 31 -91.18 -5.72 32.01
C GLN A 31 -91.65 -4.25 31.98
N SER A 32 -91.63 -3.52 33.10
CA SER A 32 -92.13 -2.14 33.18
C SER A 32 -91.07 -1.02 33.11
N GLU A 33 -89.92 -1.24 32.47
CA GLU A 33 -89.02 -0.13 32.11
C GLU A 33 -88.45 -0.31 30.68
N ALA A 34 -89.23 0.08 29.67
CA ALA A 34 -88.67 0.38 28.36
C ALA A 34 -87.84 1.67 28.48
N LYS A 35 -86.52 1.54 28.74
CA LYS A 35 -85.60 2.68 28.79
C LYS A 35 -85.52 3.35 27.41
N ASP A 36 -85.86 4.63 27.36
CA ASP A 36 -85.77 5.47 26.17
C ASP A 36 -84.31 5.94 25.96
N TYR A 37 -83.63 5.33 24.99
CA TYR A 37 -82.23 5.61 24.64
C TYR A 37 -82.05 6.83 23.73
N SER A 38 -83.13 7.55 23.40
CA SER A 38 -83.08 8.68 22.46
C SER A 38 -82.20 9.84 22.96
N ALA A 39 -82.08 10.02 24.28
CA ALA A 39 -81.22 11.03 24.88
C ALA A 39 -79.71 10.69 24.79
N GLU A 40 -79.35 9.41 24.91
CA GLU A 40 -77.96 8.98 24.81
C GLU A 40 -77.44 9.04 23.37
N LEU A 41 -78.29 8.67 22.40
CA LEU A 41 -77.98 8.80 20.96
C LEU A 41 -77.81 10.27 20.53
N ALA A 42 -78.64 11.18 21.04
CA ALA A 42 -78.47 12.62 20.80
C ALA A 42 -77.15 13.17 21.36
N SER A 43 -76.71 12.69 22.53
CA SER A 43 -75.43 13.03 23.14
C SER A 43 -74.23 12.54 22.30
N ILE A 44 -74.31 11.34 21.73
CA ILE A 44 -73.26 10.79 20.86
C ILE A 44 -73.18 11.57 19.55
N ASN A 45 -74.33 11.88 18.94
CA ASN A 45 -74.37 12.66 17.70
C ASN A 45 -73.78 14.06 17.88
N GLY A 46 -74.13 14.76 18.97
CA GLY A 46 -73.55 16.08 19.28
C GLY A 46 -72.05 16.07 19.55
N LYS A 47 -71.51 14.98 20.13
CA LYS A 47 -70.04 14.82 20.29
C LYS A 47 -69.33 14.57 18.96
N LEU A 48 -69.94 13.79 18.06
CA LEU A 48 -69.37 13.49 16.76
C LEU A 48 -69.36 14.73 15.84
N GLU A 49 -70.44 15.52 15.88
CA GLU A 49 -70.57 16.76 15.11
C GLU A 49 -69.57 17.85 15.56
N HIS A 50 -69.18 17.86 16.84
CA HIS A 50 -68.14 18.76 17.35
C HIS A 50 -66.72 18.38 16.87
N ILE A 51 -66.47 17.07 16.68
CA ILE A 51 -65.17 16.55 16.20
C ILE A 51 -65.04 16.66 14.69
N VAL A 52 -66.16 16.53 13.96
CA VAL A 52 -66.25 16.63 12.49
C VAL A 52 -66.62 18.05 12.06
N LYS A 53 -66.24 19.09 12.82
CA LYS A 53 -66.29 20.46 12.29
C LYS A 53 -65.22 20.60 11.22
N ASP A 54 -65.63 20.95 10.01
CA ASP A 54 -64.77 21.19 8.84
C ASP A 54 -63.58 22.10 9.15
N GLU A 55 -63.71 23.00 10.13
CA GLU A 55 -62.65 23.90 10.60
C GLU A 55 -61.46 23.15 11.26
N THR A 56 -61.73 22.06 11.99
CA THR A 56 -60.67 21.23 12.60
C THR A 56 -59.94 20.38 11.57
N LEU A 57 -60.66 19.89 10.56
CA LEU A 57 -60.12 19.10 9.45
C LEU A 57 -59.33 19.98 8.48
N ALA A 58 -59.83 21.20 8.21
CA ALA A 58 -59.11 22.24 7.47
C ALA A 58 -57.85 22.70 8.21
N GLY A 59 -57.93 22.89 9.53
CA GLY A 59 -56.78 23.21 10.39
C GLY A 59 -55.71 22.11 10.37
N LEU A 60 -56.12 20.84 10.45
CA LEU A 60 -55.22 19.70 10.35
C LEU A 60 -54.56 19.63 8.97
N LYS A 61 -55.32 19.79 7.88
CA LYS A 61 -54.78 19.80 6.51
C LYS A 61 -53.80 20.94 6.27
N ALA A 62 -54.08 22.13 6.80
CA ALA A 62 -53.16 23.27 6.75
C ALA A 62 -51.87 23.00 7.53
N SER A 63 -51.97 22.37 8.71
CA SER A 63 -50.80 22.00 9.51
C SER A 63 -49.93 20.92 8.83
N MET A 64 -50.55 19.91 8.21
CA MET A 64 -49.83 18.88 7.44
C MET A 64 -49.17 19.46 6.19
N SER A 65 -49.83 20.39 5.49
CA SER A 65 -49.23 21.10 4.35
C SER A 65 -48.02 21.93 4.78
N LYS A 66 -48.13 22.66 5.91
CA LYS A 66 -47.02 23.44 6.46
C LYS A 66 -45.87 22.55 6.90
N LEU A 67 -46.15 21.40 7.50
CA LEU A 67 -45.15 20.40 7.87
C LEU A 67 -44.47 19.79 6.64
N ALA A 68 -45.22 19.45 5.60
CA ALA A 68 -44.68 18.94 4.34
C ALA A 68 -43.78 19.97 3.66
N THR A 69 -44.18 21.25 3.66
CA THR A 69 -43.38 22.35 3.09
C THR A 69 -42.10 22.58 3.90
N ALA A 70 -42.19 22.57 5.23
CA ALA A 70 -41.02 22.69 6.11
C ALA A 70 -40.06 21.50 5.94
N SER A 71 -40.59 20.29 5.82
CA SER A 71 -39.81 19.08 5.56
C SER A 71 -39.14 19.13 4.19
N SER A 72 -39.84 19.60 3.16
CA SER A 72 -39.27 19.78 1.82
C SER A 72 -38.09 20.77 1.86
N ASN A 73 -38.28 21.92 2.51
CA ASN A 73 -37.22 22.92 2.64
C ASN A 73 -36.03 22.40 3.45
N LEU A 74 -36.28 21.59 4.49
CA LEU A 74 -35.22 20.95 5.26
C LEU A 74 -34.43 19.95 4.42
N VAL A 75 -35.11 19.14 3.61
CA VAL A 75 -34.49 18.19 2.68
C VAL A 75 -33.63 18.91 1.64
N THR A 76 -34.11 20.04 1.11
CA THR A 76 -33.32 20.87 0.18
C THR A 76 -32.10 21.47 0.86
N ALA A 77 -32.23 22.02 2.07
CA ALA A 77 -31.08 22.55 2.80
C ALA A 77 -30.04 21.48 3.14
N ILE A 78 -30.48 20.25 3.48
CA ILE A 78 -29.60 19.12 3.74
C ILE A 78 -28.88 18.69 2.44
N SER A 79 -29.56 18.67 1.29
CA SER A 79 -28.93 18.29 0.03
C SER A 79 -27.91 19.33 -0.44
N GLU A 80 -28.21 20.62 -0.28
CA GLU A 80 -27.26 21.71 -0.57
C GLU A 80 -26.03 21.64 0.35
N GLN A 81 -26.23 21.33 1.63
CA GLN A 81 -25.13 21.14 2.58
C GLN A 81 -24.27 19.91 2.22
N GLN A 82 -24.88 18.80 1.80
CA GLN A 82 -24.14 17.63 1.32
C GLN A 82 -23.31 17.95 0.08
N ILE A 83 -23.90 18.64 -0.90
CA ILE A 83 -23.19 19.06 -2.12
C ILE A 83 -22.00 19.93 -1.73
N MET A 84 -22.19 20.96 -0.89
CA MET A 84 -21.11 21.83 -0.44
C MET A 84 -19.99 21.06 0.30
N GLN A 85 -20.37 20.08 1.13
CA GLN A 85 -19.42 19.25 1.87
C GLN A 85 -18.61 18.34 0.93
N GLU A 86 -19.24 17.76 -0.09
CA GLU A 86 -18.54 17.00 -1.13
C GLU A 86 -17.56 17.87 -1.91
N THR A 87 -17.95 19.10 -2.28
CA THR A 87 -17.05 20.03 -2.98
C THR A 87 -15.84 20.40 -2.11
N LEU A 88 -16.07 20.66 -0.82
CA LEU A 88 -15.00 20.96 0.14
C LEU A 88 -14.04 19.78 0.33
N ILE A 89 -14.56 18.56 0.47
CA ILE A 89 -13.75 17.33 0.59
C ILE A 89 -12.93 17.10 -0.68
N LYS A 90 -13.50 17.36 -1.85
CA LYS A 90 -12.83 17.20 -3.15
C LYS A 90 -11.73 18.24 -3.37
N GLU A 91 -11.92 19.47 -2.90
CA GLU A 91 -10.93 20.54 -3.02
C GLU A 91 -9.86 20.53 -1.91
N PHE A 92 -10.13 19.91 -0.77
CA PHE A 92 -9.22 19.84 0.38
C PHE A 92 -7.83 19.29 0.03
N PRO A 93 -7.68 18.14 -0.66
CA PRO A 93 -6.35 17.61 -0.99
C PRO A 93 -5.60 18.43 -2.05
N GLN A 94 -6.29 19.27 -2.84
CA GLN A 94 -5.63 20.11 -3.85
C GLN A 94 -5.08 21.42 -3.26
N LYS A 95 -5.71 21.94 -2.19
CA LYS A 95 -5.26 23.17 -1.52
C LYS A 95 -4.24 22.91 -0.42
N MET A 96 -4.22 21.70 0.16
CA MET A 96 -3.12 21.27 1.02
C MET A 96 -1.91 20.87 0.18
N LYS A 97 -1.03 21.83 -0.11
CA LYS A 97 0.36 21.51 -0.42
C LYS A 97 0.97 20.88 0.83
N THR A 98 0.98 19.56 0.88
CA THR A 98 1.75 18.83 1.88
C THR A 98 3.22 19.03 1.54
N GLU A 99 3.83 20.03 2.16
CA GLU A 99 5.27 20.14 2.19
C GLU A 99 5.78 18.97 3.03
N ILE A 100 6.20 17.90 2.36
CA ILE A 100 6.80 16.73 3.01
C ILE A 100 8.17 17.18 3.52
N VAL A 101 8.17 17.80 4.70
CA VAL A 101 9.39 18.12 5.40
C VAL A 101 9.86 16.82 6.05
N HIS A 102 10.86 16.16 5.44
CA HIS A 102 11.60 15.08 6.08
C HIS A 102 12.42 15.65 7.25
N ARG A 103 11.75 15.91 8.38
CA ARG A 103 12.42 16.21 9.65
C ARG A 103 12.99 14.91 10.21
N PHE A 104 14.24 14.64 9.87
CA PHE A 104 15.06 13.67 10.59
C PHE A 104 15.13 14.11 12.05
N THR A 105 14.37 13.43 12.90
CA THR A 105 14.28 13.76 14.33
C THR A 105 15.63 13.39 14.97
N GLY A 106 16.20 14.25 15.82
CA GLY A 106 17.59 14.16 16.32
C GLY A 106 18.00 12.78 16.90
N ARG A 107 17.03 11.98 17.36
CA ARG A 107 17.26 10.61 17.85
C ARG A 107 17.68 9.61 16.75
N GLN A 108 17.40 9.88 15.48
CA GLN A 108 17.75 9.03 14.33
C GLN A 108 19.09 9.39 13.67
N GLN A 109 19.61 10.60 13.93
CA GLN A 109 20.90 11.07 13.39
C GLN A 109 22.09 10.13 13.68
N PRO A 110 22.30 9.60 14.90
CA PRO A 110 23.44 8.72 15.15
C PRO A 110 23.35 7.41 14.36
N TYR A 111 22.15 6.88 14.13
CA TYR A 111 21.96 5.66 13.34
C TYR A 111 22.25 5.87 11.85
N ILE A 112 21.89 7.03 11.29
CA ILE A 112 22.20 7.38 9.90
C ILE A 112 23.72 7.54 9.72
N ILE A 113 24.38 8.25 10.64
CA ILE A 113 25.83 8.43 10.62
C ILE A 113 26.53 7.08 10.74
N THR A 114 26.06 6.23 11.66
CA THR A 114 26.60 4.88 11.84
C THR A 114 26.39 4.03 10.58
N GLY A 115 25.22 4.11 9.94
CA GLY A 115 24.94 3.41 8.69
C GLY A 115 25.87 3.83 7.56
N ILE A 116 26.09 5.14 7.40
CA ILE A 116 27.04 5.68 6.41
C ILE A 116 28.46 5.17 6.70
N ALA A 117 28.91 5.24 7.96
CA ALA A 117 30.22 4.74 8.36
C ALA A 117 30.38 3.24 8.06
N LEU A 118 29.33 2.44 8.33
CA LEU A 118 29.34 1.00 8.09
C LEU A 118 29.44 0.66 6.60
N VAL A 119 28.76 1.44 5.75
CA VAL A 119 28.87 1.32 4.28
C VAL A 119 30.29 1.64 3.83
N PHE A 120 30.91 2.71 4.34
CA PHE A 120 32.30 3.04 4.01
C PHE A 120 33.28 1.95 4.43
N ILE A 121 33.11 1.39 5.62
CA ILE A 121 33.95 0.28 6.11
C ILE A 121 33.79 -0.94 5.21
N THR A 122 32.55 -1.27 4.83
CA THR A 122 32.26 -2.43 3.99
C THR A 122 32.87 -2.28 2.60
N ILE A 123 32.71 -1.11 1.97
CA ILE A 123 33.30 -0.81 0.66
C ILE A 123 34.83 -0.85 0.74
N SER A 124 35.43 -0.25 1.77
CA SER A 124 36.87 -0.23 1.96
C SER A 124 37.43 -1.64 2.17
N SER A 125 36.73 -2.46 2.97
CA SER A 125 37.08 -3.87 3.18
C SER A 125 36.98 -4.67 1.88
N LEU A 126 35.92 -4.47 1.10
CA LEU A 126 35.75 -5.17 -0.17
C LEU A 126 36.85 -4.78 -1.15
N LEU A 127 37.16 -3.49 -1.26
CA LEU A 127 38.23 -2.99 -2.12
C LEU A 127 39.59 -3.56 -1.70
N ALA A 128 39.89 -3.56 -0.39
CA ALA A 128 41.11 -4.14 0.14
C ALA A 128 41.20 -5.64 -0.18
N SER A 129 40.12 -6.41 0.01
CA SER A 129 40.06 -7.83 -0.32
C SER A 129 40.30 -8.09 -1.81
N VAL A 130 39.72 -7.29 -2.70
CA VAL A 130 39.96 -7.41 -4.15
C VAL A 130 41.41 -7.08 -4.51
N GLN A 131 41.98 -6.03 -3.92
CA GLN A 131 43.39 -5.71 -4.15
C GLN A 131 44.32 -6.82 -3.63
N LEU A 132 44.07 -7.35 -2.44
CA LEU A 132 44.81 -8.47 -1.88
C LEU A 132 44.70 -9.71 -2.74
N TRP A 133 43.50 -10.03 -3.25
CA TRP A 133 43.31 -11.16 -4.17
C TRP A 133 44.13 -11.01 -5.45
N ARG A 134 44.11 -9.82 -6.07
CA ARG A 134 44.90 -9.52 -7.27
C ARG A 134 46.39 -9.62 -7.01
N ASN A 135 46.86 -9.06 -5.90
CA ASN A 135 48.26 -9.12 -5.50
C ASN A 135 48.68 -10.56 -5.21
N ASN A 136 47.83 -11.35 -4.57
CA ASN A 136 48.10 -12.76 -4.28
C ASN A 136 48.22 -13.60 -5.56
N LEU A 137 47.33 -13.39 -6.54
CA LEU A 137 47.44 -14.03 -7.86
C LEU A 137 48.73 -13.62 -8.59
N ALA A 138 49.07 -12.32 -8.56
CA ALA A 138 50.32 -11.84 -9.13
C ALA A 138 51.54 -12.50 -8.45
N LEU A 139 51.53 -12.58 -7.11
CA LEU A 139 52.57 -13.22 -6.33
C LEU A 139 52.72 -14.70 -6.67
N GLN A 140 51.60 -15.44 -6.77
CA GLN A 140 51.60 -16.87 -7.12
C GLN A 140 52.17 -17.09 -8.53
N SER A 141 51.81 -16.24 -9.48
CA SER A 141 52.37 -16.31 -10.84
C SER A 141 53.88 -16.02 -10.88
N SER A 142 54.34 -15.11 -10.01
CA SER A 142 55.75 -14.77 -9.86
C SER A 142 56.53 -15.91 -9.17
N ASP A 143 55.97 -16.50 -8.11
CA ASP A 143 56.60 -17.62 -7.37
C ASP A 143 56.94 -18.79 -8.29
N ILE A 144 56.02 -19.19 -9.17
CA ILE A 144 56.27 -20.27 -10.13
C ILE A 144 57.44 -19.91 -11.07
N LYS A 145 57.50 -18.67 -11.56
CA LYS A 145 58.58 -18.20 -12.45
C LYS A 145 59.91 -18.17 -11.71
N ILE A 146 59.95 -17.63 -10.49
CA ILE A 146 61.14 -17.56 -9.65
C ILE A 146 61.64 -18.96 -9.31
N ARG A 147 60.76 -19.88 -8.94
CA ARG A 147 61.10 -21.29 -8.66
C ARG A 147 61.66 -21.98 -9.91
N THR A 148 61.12 -21.67 -11.08
CA THR A 148 61.63 -22.18 -12.35
C THR A 148 63.04 -21.66 -12.63
N VAL A 149 63.29 -20.35 -12.48
CA VAL A 149 64.63 -19.77 -12.64
C VAL A 149 65.61 -20.36 -11.63
N LYS A 150 65.20 -20.56 -10.37
CA LYS A 150 66.00 -21.21 -9.34
C LYS A 150 66.40 -22.64 -9.73
N LEU A 151 65.52 -23.38 -10.39
CA LEU A 151 65.80 -24.75 -10.87
C LEU A 151 66.74 -24.76 -12.08
N ILE A 152 66.59 -23.82 -13.01
CA ILE A 152 67.41 -23.76 -14.24
C ILE A 152 68.80 -23.17 -13.96
N TYR A 153 68.88 -22.14 -13.10
CA TYR A 153 70.10 -21.40 -12.78
C TYR A 153 70.33 -21.29 -11.26
N PRO A 154 70.59 -22.41 -10.58
CA PRO A 154 70.68 -22.44 -9.11
C PRO A 154 71.82 -21.58 -8.56
N LYS A 155 72.97 -21.52 -9.25
CA LYS A 155 74.13 -20.72 -8.82
C LYS A 155 73.83 -19.22 -8.84
N VAL A 156 73.27 -18.73 -9.95
CA VAL A 156 72.90 -17.31 -10.10
C VAL A 156 71.86 -16.93 -9.05
N PHE A 157 70.89 -17.80 -8.78
CA PHE A 157 69.89 -17.57 -7.75
C PHE A 157 70.52 -17.44 -6.35
N LEU A 158 71.47 -18.32 -6.00
CA LEU A 158 72.18 -18.26 -4.71
C LEU A 158 73.00 -16.98 -4.55
N ASP A 159 73.66 -16.51 -5.61
CA ASP A 159 74.43 -15.26 -5.56
C ASP A 159 73.52 -14.05 -5.32
N VAL A 160 72.37 -14.01 -6.00
CA VAL A 160 71.36 -12.96 -5.80
C VAL A 160 70.76 -13.02 -4.40
N ASP A 161 70.47 -14.22 -3.88
CA ASP A 161 69.94 -14.45 -2.54
C ASP A 161 70.94 -13.99 -1.46
N THR A 162 72.23 -14.30 -1.67
CA THR A 162 73.32 -13.83 -0.80
C THR A 162 73.41 -12.30 -0.80
N PHE A 163 73.37 -11.68 -1.99
CA PHE A 163 73.42 -10.22 -2.11
C PHE A 163 72.17 -9.54 -1.53
N TYR A 164 71.00 -10.17 -1.62
CA TYR A 164 69.77 -9.70 -0.97
C TYR A 164 69.91 -9.71 0.55
N HIS A 165 70.47 -10.77 1.12
CA HIS A 165 70.71 -10.86 2.56
C HIS A 165 71.76 -9.87 3.07
N GLU A 166 72.82 -9.64 2.30
CA GLU A 166 73.88 -8.70 2.66
C GLU A 166 73.45 -7.23 2.54
N SER A 167 72.66 -6.88 1.53
CA SER A 167 72.30 -5.48 1.25
C SER A 167 70.97 -5.34 0.49
N PRO A 168 69.82 -5.53 1.17
CA PRO A 168 68.52 -5.55 0.51
C PRO A 168 68.16 -4.21 -0.13
N LYS A 169 68.51 -3.09 0.52
CA LYS A 169 68.23 -1.74 0.00
C LYS A 169 69.04 -1.40 -1.26
N LYS A 170 70.29 -1.87 -1.34
CA LYS A 170 71.15 -1.62 -2.51
C LYS A 170 70.70 -2.44 -3.69
N LEU A 171 70.33 -3.71 -3.46
CA LEU A 171 69.79 -4.57 -4.50
C LEU A 171 68.47 -4.00 -5.04
N ALA A 172 67.55 -3.55 -4.18
CA ALA A 172 66.30 -2.94 -4.63
C ALA A 172 66.53 -1.72 -5.53
N ALA A 173 67.40 -0.80 -5.13
CA ALA A 173 67.72 0.38 -5.93
C ALA A 173 68.41 0.03 -7.26
N TRP A 174 69.30 -0.97 -7.25
CA TRP A 174 69.96 -1.44 -8.47
C TRP A 174 68.96 -2.09 -9.44
N VAL A 175 68.05 -2.94 -8.94
CA VAL A 175 67.00 -3.57 -9.74
C VAL A 175 66.10 -2.51 -10.36
N GLU A 176 65.64 -1.53 -9.59
CA GLU A 176 64.78 -0.45 -10.09
C GLU A 176 65.46 0.33 -11.23
N GLN A 177 66.75 0.64 -11.07
CA GLN A 177 67.52 1.33 -12.09
C GLN A 177 67.67 0.48 -13.36
N GLU A 178 68.00 -0.81 -13.22
CA GLU A 178 68.22 -1.70 -14.36
C GLU A 178 66.91 -2.03 -15.09
N GLU A 179 65.80 -2.21 -14.37
CA GLU A 179 64.47 -2.36 -14.95
C GLU A 179 64.06 -1.11 -15.76
N ALA A 180 64.28 0.09 -15.22
CA ALA A 180 64.01 1.34 -15.93
C ALA A 180 64.86 1.45 -17.22
N ARG A 181 66.13 1.05 -17.14
CA ARG A 181 67.03 1.02 -18.29
C ARG A 181 66.55 0.03 -19.36
N LEU A 182 66.23 -1.21 -18.97
CA LEU A 182 65.74 -2.24 -19.88
C LEU A 182 64.41 -1.83 -20.53
N PHE A 183 63.51 -1.24 -19.76
CA PHE A 183 62.24 -0.73 -20.28
C PHE A 183 62.46 0.37 -21.33
N ALA A 184 63.41 1.29 -21.10
CA ALA A 184 63.74 2.32 -22.07
C ALA A 184 64.31 1.74 -23.37
N ILE A 185 65.16 0.72 -23.28
CA ILE A 185 65.72 0.02 -24.45
C ILE A 185 64.62 -0.69 -25.23
N ILE A 186 63.76 -1.47 -24.57
CA ILE A 186 62.65 -2.18 -25.21
C ILE A 186 61.73 -1.19 -25.92
N LYS A 187 61.37 -0.09 -25.26
CA LYS A 187 60.53 0.95 -25.85
C LYS A 187 61.18 1.63 -27.06
N ALA A 188 62.49 1.86 -27.00
CA ALA A 188 63.25 2.41 -28.13
C ALA A 188 63.31 1.42 -29.31
N GLU A 189 63.48 0.12 -29.03
CA GLU A 189 63.48 -0.94 -30.03
C GLU A 189 62.10 -1.08 -30.69
N GLU A 190 61.02 -1.08 -29.91
CA GLU A 190 59.65 -1.11 -30.42
C GLU A 190 59.35 0.12 -31.28
N ALA A 191 59.77 1.31 -30.84
CA ALA A 191 59.60 2.54 -31.61
C ALA A 191 60.40 2.49 -32.94
N ALA A 192 61.63 1.97 -32.90
CA ALA A 192 62.44 1.78 -34.10
C ALA A 192 61.79 0.78 -35.07
N ARG A 193 61.24 -0.32 -34.55
CA ARG A 193 60.53 -1.34 -35.33
C ARG A 193 59.27 -0.77 -35.99
N GLN A 194 58.47 -0.01 -35.23
CA GLN A 194 57.28 0.67 -35.78
C GLN A 194 57.64 1.73 -36.82
N SER A 195 58.75 2.47 -36.62
CA SER A 195 59.24 3.45 -37.58
C SER A 195 59.69 2.79 -38.88
N LYS A 196 60.43 1.68 -38.78
CA LYS A 196 60.86 0.87 -39.92
C LYS A 196 59.67 0.32 -40.72
N GLU A 197 58.67 -0.26 -40.04
CA GLU A 197 57.47 -0.75 -40.71
C GLU A 197 56.68 0.36 -41.42
N LYS A 198 56.58 1.55 -40.82
CA LYS A 198 55.92 2.70 -41.45
C LYS A 198 56.70 3.19 -42.67
N ALA A 199 58.04 3.22 -42.60
CA ALA A 199 58.89 3.57 -43.72
C ALA A 199 58.76 2.57 -44.87
N GLU A 200 58.77 1.26 -44.57
CA GLU A 200 58.54 0.20 -45.56
C GLU A 200 57.17 0.36 -46.24
N ARG A 201 56.09 0.51 -45.46
CA ARG A 201 54.74 0.76 -46.02
C ARG A 201 54.65 2.04 -46.85
N ALA A 202 55.37 3.10 -46.48
CA ALA A 202 55.43 4.35 -47.25
C ALA A 202 56.18 4.17 -48.58
N THR A 203 57.30 3.44 -48.59
CA THR A 203 58.05 3.14 -49.81
C THR A 203 57.26 2.24 -50.76
N GLU A 204 56.53 1.25 -50.25
CA GLU A 204 55.63 0.42 -51.05
C GLU A 204 54.53 1.25 -51.72
N ARG A 205 53.90 2.16 -50.96
CA ARG A 205 52.88 3.07 -51.50
C ARG A 205 53.44 3.98 -52.58
N LEU A 206 54.63 4.57 -52.36
CA LEU A 206 55.31 5.40 -53.35
C LEU A 206 55.61 4.62 -54.63
N ASN A 207 56.09 3.38 -54.52
CA ASN A 207 56.37 2.51 -55.66
C ASN A 207 55.09 2.13 -56.42
N ARG A 208 53.97 1.88 -55.73
CA ARG A 208 52.65 1.66 -56.37
C ARG A 208 52.18 2.90 -57.14
N LEU A 209 52.29 4.08 -56.54
CA LEU A 209 51.92 5.35 -57.18
C LEU A 209 52.79 5.66 -58.41
N LYS A 210 54.11 5.42 -58.34
CA LYS A 210 55.02 5.57 -59.50
C LYS A 210 54.65 4.61 -60.64
N LYS A 211 54.33 3.35 -60.34
CA LYS A 211 53.87 2.38 -61.34
C LYS A 211 52.55 2.79 -62.00
N GLN A 212 51.59 3.31 -61.24
CA GLN A 212 50.33 3.83 -61.79
C GLN A 212 50.54 5.07 -62.67
N LYS A 213 51.37 6.02 -62.24
CA LYS A 213 51.70 7.23 -63.03
C LYS A 213 52.35 6.87 -64.37
N ASN A 214 53.29 5.94 -64.40
CA ASN A 214 53.94 5.49 -65.64
C ASN A 214 52.98 4.73 -66.58
N LYS A 215 51.95 4.08 -66.04
CA LYS A 215 50.94 3.37 -66.84
C LYS A 215 49.92 4.33 -67.48
N ASN A 216 49.64 5.46 -66.84
CA ASN A 216 48.73 6.49 -67.34
C ASN A 216 49.41 7.51 -68.29
N SER A 217 50.72 7.41 -68.51
CA SER A 217 51.51 8.34 -69.33
C SER A 217 52.03 7.70 -70.62
N LYS A 218 51.57 6.48 -70.96
CA LYS A 218 51.73 5.79 -72.25
C LYS A 218 50.36 5.70 -72.90
#